data_AF-A0A8J3UY90-F1
#
_entry.id   AF-A0A8J3UY90-F1
#
_cell.length_a   1.000
_cell.length_b   1.000
_cell.length_c   1.000
_cell.angle_alpha   90.00
_cell.angle_beta   90.00
_cell.angle_gamma   90.00
#
_symmetry.space_group_name_H-M   'P 1'
#
loop_
_entity.id
_entity.type
_entity.pdbx_description
1 polymer ?
#
loop_
_entity_poly.entity_id
_entity_poly.type
_entity_poly.pdbx_seq_one_letter_code
_entity_poly.pdbx_strand_id
1 'polypeptide(L)' 'MDESEIRRQLEEVDTELARLRADVAAMRREIGERWDAPTDAAELATVLTNAEQQESVIETLEARRQHLQQQLGSA' A
#
# COMPACT_ATOMS: atom_id res chain seq x y z
N MET A 1 -5.14 -18.59 17.34
CA MET A 1 -5.54 -18.77 15.93
C MET A 1 -4.94 -20.08 15.46
N ASP A 2 -5.65 -20.83 14.62
CA ASP A 2 -5.05 -21.97 13.93
C ASP A 2 -4.29 -21.52 12.68
N GLU A 3 -3.45 -22.41 12.16
CA GLU A 3 -2.59 -22.15 11.01
C GLU A 3 -3.38 -21.75 9.75
N SER A 4 -4.57 -22.33 9.56
CA SER A 4 -5.49 -22.01 8.46
C SER A 4 -6.02 -20.58 8.52
N GLU A 5 -6.42 -20.12 9.71
CA GLU A 5 -6.87 -18.75 9.95
C GLU A 5 -5.73 -17.76 9.70
N ILE A 6 -4.50 -18.08 10.13
CA ILE A 6 -3.33 -17.22 9.89
C ILE A 6 -3.02 -17.11 8.40
N ARG A 7 -3.07 -18.22 7.65
CA ARG A 7 -2.86 -18.21 6.18
C ARG A 7 -3.93 -17.38 5.47
N ARG A 8 -5.20 -17.52 5.86
CA ARG A 8 -6.27 -16.72 5.28
C ARG A 8 -6.05 -15.22 5.48
N GLN A 9 -5.72 -14.82 6.70
CA GLN A 9 -5.44 -13.41 6.97
C GLN A 9 -4.21 -12.91 6.20
N LEU A 10 -3.21 -13.78 5.99
CA LEU A 10 -2.04 -13.43 5.18
C LEU A 10 -2.43 -13.20 3.71
N GLU A 11 -3.28 -14.05 3.12
CA GLU A 11 -3.79 -13.86 1.75
C GLU A 11 -4.61 -12.57 1.61
N GLU A 12 -5.44 -12.24 2.60
CA GLU A 12 -6.22 -11.00 2.63
C GLU A 12 -5.29 -9.78 2.66
N VAL A 13 -4.26 -9.79 3.53
CA VAL A 13 -3.26 -8.71 3.63
C VAL A 13 -2.42 -8.59 2.35
N ASP A 14 -1.98 -9.71 1.77
CA ASP A 14 -1.22 -9.71 0.51
C ASP A 14 -2.04 -9.14 -0.66
N THR A 15 -3.34 -9.47 -0.70
CA THR A 15 -4.27 -8.93 -1.71
C THR A 15 -4.44 -7.42 -1.56
N GLU A 16 -4.62 -6.94 -0.33
CA GLU A 16 -4.77 -5.51 -0.05
C GLU A 16 -3.48 -4.74 -0.36
N LEU A 17 -2.32 -5.27 0.02
CA LEU A 17 -1.01 -4.69 -0.31
C LEU A 17 -0.79 -4.59 -1.81
N ALA A 18 -1.14 -5.63 -2.58
CA ALA A 18 -0.99 -5.62 -4.03
C ALA A 18 -1.83 -4.51 -4.67
N ARG A 19 -3.07 -4.32 -4.19
CA ARG A 19 -3.96 -3.26 -4.65
C ARG A 19 -3.42 -1.87 -4.32
N LEU A 20 -3.07 -1.62 -3.05
CA LEU A 20 -2.58 -0.31 -2.61
C LEU A 20 -1.28 0.09 -3.33
N ARG A 21 -0.36 -0.85 -3.54
CA ARG A 21 0.87 -0.60 -4.30
C ARG A 21 0.58 -0.22 -5.75
N ALA A 22 -0.42 -0.85 -6.38
CA ALA A 22 -0.84 -0.50 -7.73
C ALA A 22 -1.45 0.90 -7.78
N ASP A 23 -2.27 1.25 -6.79
CA ASP A 23 -2.90 2.58 -6.67
C ASP A 23 -1.85 3.69 -6.47
N VAL A 24 -0.88 3.48 -5.57
CA VAL A 24 0.25 4.42 -5.36
C VAL A 24 1.10 4.58 -6.62
N ALA A 25 1.40 3.49 -7.32
CA ALA A 25 2.14 3.55 -8.57
C ALA A 25 1.38 4.32 -9.67
N ALA A 26 0.06 4.18 -9.72
CA ALA A 26 -0.79 4.94 -10.64
C ALA A 26 -0.78 6.44 -10.30
N MET A 27 -0.94 6.82 -9.03
CA MET A 27 -0.87 8.23 -8.60
C MET A 27 0.49 8.86 -8.89
N ARG A 28 1.59 8.16 -8.62
CA ARG A 28 2.95 8.67 -8.94
C ARG A 28 3.15 8.83 -10.44
N ARG A 29 2.61 7.94 -11.26
CA ARG A 29 2.65 8.08 -12.73
C ARG A 29 1.84 9.29 -13.19
N GLU A 30 0.64 9.49 -12.63
CA GLU A 30 -0.20 10.66 -12.92
C GLU A 30 0.52 11.98 -12.59
N ILE A 31 1.22 12.05 -11.44
CA ILE A 31 2.06 13.22 -11.09
C ILE A 31 3.16 13.43 -12.13
N GLY A 32 3.89 12.37 -12.50
CA GLY A 32 4.99 12.45 -13.46
C GLY A 32 4.56 12.87 -14.87
N GLU A 33 3.45 12.34 -15.36
CA GLU A 33 2.88 12.70 -16.67
C GLU A 33 2.34 14.15 -16.70
N ARG A 34 1.87 14.67 -15.56
CA ARG A 34 1.37 16.03 -15.43
C ARG A 34 2.44 17.07 -15.07
N TRP A 35 3.69 16.66 -14.86
CA TRP A 35 4.77 17.58 -14.46
C TRP A 35 5.04 18.70 -15.49
N ASP A 36 4.82 18.43 -16.78
CA ASP A 36 4.96 19.40 -17.88
C ASP A 36 3.60 19.96 -18.36
N ALA A 37 2.50 19.61 -17.69
CA ALA A 37 1.19 20.18 -17.97
C ALA A 37 1.00 21.49 -17.18
N PRO A 38 0.15 22.44 -17.65
CA PRO A 38 -0.23 23.63 -16.90
C PRO A 38 -1.16 23.29 -15.72
N THR A 39 -0.84 22.27 -14.94
CA THR A 39 -1.57 21.81 -13.76
C THR A 39 -1.18 22.66 -12.55
N ASP A 40 -2.16 23.02 -11.72
CA ASP A 40 -1.94 23.80 -10.50
C ASP A 40 -1.04 23.03 -9.51
N ALA A 41 -0.03 23.69 -8.96
CA ALA A 41 0.85 23.13 -7.94
C ALA A 41 0.07 22.62 -6.71
N ALA A 42 -1.08 23.22 -6.40
CA ALA A 42 -1.97 22.77 -5.33
C ALA A 42 -2.62 21.40 -5.61
N GLU A 43 -2.98 21.13 -6.87
CA GLU A 43 -3.50 19.83 -7.28
C GLU A 43 -2.41 18.76 -7.18
N LEU A 44 -1.20 19.05 -7.67
CA LEU A 44 -0.06 18.13 -7.55
C LEU A 44 0.29 17.82 -6.09
N ALA A 45 0.29 18.83 -5.21
CA ALA A 45 0.52 18.66 -3.78
C ALA A 45 -0.55 17.78 -3.12
N THR A 46 -1.81 17.87 -3.57
CA THR A 46 -2.91 17.02 -3.07
C THR A 46 -2.71 15.57 -3.48
N VAL A 47 -2.34 15.30 -4.73
CA VAL A 47 -2.08 13.92 -5.20
C VAL A 47 -0.86 13.33 -4.48
N LEU A 48 0.20 14.12 -4.27
CA LEU A 48 1.39 13.68 -3.54
C LEU A 48 1.04 13.33 -2.08
N THR A 49 0.33 14.21 -1.38
CA THR A 49 -0.12 13.97 0.00
C THR A 49 -0.96 12.69 0.10
N ASN A 50 -1.83 12.43 -0.88
CA ASN A 50 -2.64 11.21 -0.91
C ASN A 50 -1.78 9.95 -1.13
N ALA A 51 -0.75 10.04 -1.98
CA ALA A 51 0.20 8.94 -2.19
C ALA A 51 0.99 8.64 -0.90
N GLU A 52 1.49 9.66 -0.21
CA GLU A 52 2.21 9.51 1.07
C GLU A 52 1.31 8.87 2.16
N GLN A 53 0.03 9.26 2.22
CA GLN A 53 -0.92 8.63 3.14
C GLN A 53 -1.14 7.15 2.84
N GLN A 54 -1.26 6.77 1.56
CA GLN A 54 -1.39 5.36 1.16
C GLN A 54 -0.12 4.57 1.46
N GLU A 55 1.06 5.17 1.32
CA GLU A 55 2.33 4.56 1.70
C GLU A 55 2.39 4.24 3.20
N SER A 56 1.89 5.13 4.07
CA SER A 56 1.79 4.85 5.51
C SER A 56 0.86 3.67 5.83
N VAL A 57 -0.24 3.52 5.08
CA VAL A 57 -1.13 2.35 5.21
C VAL A 57 -0.41 1.07 4.76
N ILE A 58 0.33 1.13 3.67
CA ILE A 58 1.15 0.01 3.17
C ILE A 58 2.14 -0.44 4.25
N GLU A 59 2.87 0.47 4.88
CA GLU A 59 3.83 0.14 5.95
C GLU A 59 3.14 -0.60 7.12
N THR A 60 1.95 -0.16 7.50
CA THR A 60 1.17 -0.80 8.58
C THR A 60 0.76 -2.22 8.19
N LEU A 61 0.31 -2.43 6.95
CA LEU A 61 -0.07 -3.74 6.44
C LEU A 61 1.14 -4.66 6.28
N GLU A 62 2.30 -4.15 5.87
CA GLU A 62 3.56 -4.89 5.81
C GLU A 62 4.01 -5.38 7.20
N ALA A 63 3.90 -4.52 8.22
CA ALA A 63 4.19 -4.90 9.59
C ALA A 63 3.25 -6.02 10.07
N ARG A 64 1.95 -5.93 9.75
CA ARG A 64 0.97 -6.98 10.04
C ARG A 64 1.31 -8.28 9.32
N ARG A 65 1.65 -8.21 8.03
CA ARG A 65 2.08 -9.36 7.21
C ARG A 65 3.28 -10.07 7.84
N GLN A 66 4.31 -9.31 8.21
CA GLN A 66 5.50 -9.85 8.85
C GLN A 66 5.16 -10.54 10.17
N HIS A 67 4.27 -9.95 10.97
CA HIS A 67 3.82 -10.55 12.23
C HIS A 67 3.10 -11.89 12.02
N LEU A 68 2.19 -11.97 11.02
CA LEU A 68 1.50 -13.22 10.67
C LEU A 68 2.48 -14.29 10.17
N GLN A 69 3.49 -13.91 9.38
CA GLN A 69 4.54 -14.83 8.91
C GLN A 69 5.39 -15.37 10.06
N GLN A 70 5.74 -14.54 11.04
CA GLN A 70 6.45 -14.98 12.24
C GLN A 70 5.63 -15.98 13.05
N GLN A 71 4.32 -15.77 13.15
CA GLN A 71 3.43 -16.72 13.82
C GLN A 71 3.38 -18.08 13.09
N LEU A 72 3.31 -18.10 11.75
CA LEU A 72 3.37 -19.34 10.96
C LEU A 72 4.72 -20.06 11.06
N GLY A 73 5.83 -19.32 11.12
CA GLY A 73 7.17 -19.91 11.25
C GLY A 73 7.49 -20.39 12.68
N SER A 74 6.69 -19.98 13.67
CA SER A 74 6.82 -20.39 15.08
C SER A 74 5.78 -21.44 15.49
N ALA A 75 4.85 -21.79 14.60
CA ALA A 75 3.77 -22.77 14.81
C ALA A 75 4.21 -24.19 14.46
#